data_AF-A0A7V5K8H5-F1
#
_entry.id   AF-A0A7V5K8H5-F1
#
_cell.length_a   1.000
_cell.length_b   1.000
_cell.length_c   1.000
_cell.angle_alpha   90.00
_cell.angle_beta   90.00
_cell.angle_gamma   90.00
#
_symmetry.space_group_name_H-M   'P 1'
#
loop_
_entity.id
_entity.type
_entity.pdbx_description
1 polymer ?
#
loop_
_entity_poly.entity_id
_entity_poly.type
_entity_poly.pdbx_seq_one_letter_code
_entity_poly.pdbx_strand_id
1 'polypeptide(L)'
;MRCQKVRSFLSAYCKGELTEKRTGAIAAHLEGCPRCRYEETVYREMNKSIGQLPNFTVSGDFNSLLLKRVADERHKETRTKAFLPKRIPVVSVNRLAPIFAAACFIFAFIFSGGIDLFIDTPETPSYVTTELDNSYMTVQPEWEFNKEVARATRINGLMNQLSNQSSFGSLASSARRNNFQSLYRARQFPPMIRAFPYLQSNSNEGVNNSR
;
A
#
# COMPACT_ATOMS: atom_id res chain seq x y z
N MET A 1 -33.81 -30.80 10.55
CA MET A 1 -33.17 -29.57 9.99
C MET A 1 -32.99 -29.75 8.48
N ARG A 2 -32.94 -28.67 7.68
CA ARG A 2 -32.71 -28.79 6.21
C ARG A 2 -31.24 -29.05 5.91
N CYS A 3 -30.93 -29.91 4.93
CA CYS A 3 -29.55 -30.30 4.57
C CYS A 3 -28.67 -29.08 4.28
N GLN A 4 -29.15 -28.12 3.48
CA GLN A 4 -28.39 -26.91 3.13
C GLN A 4 -27.89 -26.14 4.38
N LYS A 5 -28.70 -26.08 5.43
CA LYS A 5 -28.34 -25.41 6.69
C LYS A 5 -27.32 -26.23 7.48
N VAL A 6 -27.42 -27.56 7.45
CA VAL A 6 -26.44 -28.44 8.09
C VAL A 6 -25.07 -28.28 7.43
N ARG A 7 -25.02 -28.29 6.09
CA ARG A 7 -23.79 -28.13 5.31
C ARG A 7 -23.03 -26.85 5.67
N SER A 8 -23.73 -25.72 5.83
CA SER A 8 -23.10 -24.46 6.25
C SER A 8 -22.52 -24.49 7.67
N PHE A 9 -22.94 -25.43 8.51
CA PHE A 9 -22.47 -25.58 9.90
C PHE A 9 -21.53 -26.76 10.11
N LEU A 10 -21.28 -27.60 9.10
CA LEU A 10 -20.44 -28.80 9.25
C LEU A 10 -19.01 -28.47 9.67
N SER A 11 -18.41 -27.40 9.14
CA SER A 11 -17.05 -26.98 9.50
C SER A 11 -16.94 -26.60 10.98
N ALA A 12 -17.86 -25.76 11.46
CA ALA A 12 -17.94 -25.33 12.86
C ALA A 12 -18.31 -26.50 13.79
N TYR A 13 -19.18 -27.42 13.34
CA TYR A 13 -19.53 -28.63 14.06
C TYR A 13 -18.31 -29.54 14.28
N CYS A 14 -17.50 -29.76 13.24
CA CYS A 14 -16.29 -30.59 13.34
C CYS A 14 -15.24 -29.99 14.29
N LYS A 15 -15.23 -28.66 14.47
CA LYS A 15 -14.32 -27.94 15.37
C LYS A 15 -14.89 -27.74 16.79
N GLY A 16 -16.14 -28.11 17.04
CA GLY A 16 -16.79 -27.90 18.34
C GLY A 16 -17.13 -26.43 18.65
N GLU A 17 -17.22 -25.56 17.64
CA GLU A 17 -17.45 -24.12 17.80
C GLU A 17 -18.95 -23.73 17.91
N LEU A 18 -19.85 -24.73 17.94
CA LEU A 18 -21.29 -24.53 17.94
C LEU A 18 -21.88 -24.62 19.35
N THR A 19 -23.01 -23.93 19.56
CA THR A 19 -23.80 -24.06 20.80
C THR A 19 -24.42 -25.44 20.93
N GLU A 20 -24.60 -25.93 22.16
CA GLU A 20 -25.16 -27.26 22.46
C GLU A 20 -26.49 -27.55 21.76
N LYS A 21 -27.39 -26.56 21.72
CA LYS A 21 -28.67 -26.68 21.00
C LYS A 21 -28.47 -26.96 19.50
N ARG A 22 -27.45 -26.33 18.88
CA ARG A 22 -27.15 -26.52 17.45
C ARG A 22 -26.39 -27.81 17.20
N THR A 23 -25.47 -28.21 18.08
CA THR A 23 -24.76 -29.49 17.96
C THR A 23 -25.74 -30.66 18.03
N GLY A 24 -26.69 -30.65 18.97
CA GLY A 24 -27.73 -31.68 19.07
C GLY A 24 -28.64 -31.73 17.83
N ALA A 25 -29.06 -30.57 17.31
CA ALA A 25 -29.89 -30.51 16.09
C ALA A 25 -29.17 -31.01 14.82
N ILE A 26 -27.84 -30.84 14.76
CA ILE A 26 -27.00 -31.36 13.67
C ILE A 26 -26.77 -32.86 13.86
N ALA A 27 -26.44 -33.32 15.06
CA ALA A 27 -26.25 -34.74 15.37
C ALA A 27 -27.48 -35.57 15.00
N ALA A 28 -28.68 -35.14 15.41
CA ALA A 28 -29.94 -35.77 15.03
C ALA A 28 -30.16 -35.80 13.50
N HIS A 29 -29.65 -34.81 12.76
CA HIS A 29 -29.73 -34.82 11.29
C HIS A 29 -28.71 -35.78 10.66
N LEU A 30 -27.51 -35.91 11.23
CA LEU A 30 -26.47 -36.83 10.75
C LEU A 30 -26.83 -38.30 11.00
N GLU A 31 -27.71 -38.58 11.96
CA GLU A 31 -28.32 -39.89 12.15
C GLU A 31 -29.31 -40.24 11.03
N GLY A 32 -30.09 -39.27 10.55
CA GLY A 32 -31.12 -39.48 9.53
C GLY A 32 -30.70 -39.24 8.08
N CYS A 33 -29.55 -38.60 7.82
CA CYS A 33 -29.15 -38.22 6.47
C CYS A 33 -27.75 -38.76 6.10
N PRO A 34 -27.66 -39.81 5.27
CA PRO A 34 -26.38 -40.42 4.90
C PRO A 34 -25.49 -39.48 4.08
N ARG A 35 -26.09 -38.60 3.26
CA ARG A 35 -25.33 -37.62 2.47
C ARG A 35 -24.59 -36.61 3.35
N CYS A 36 -25.26 -36.08 4.38
CA CYS A 36 -24.63 -35.12 5.29
C CYS A 36 -23.58 -35.81 6.17
N ARG A 37 -23.77 -37.10 6.51
CA ARG A 37 -22.77 -37.91 7.21
C ARG A 37 -21.50 -38.11 6.39
N TYR A 38 -21.63 -38.41 5.09
CA TYR A 38 -20.47 -38.50 4.20
C TYR A 38 -19.68 -37.19 4.12
N GLU A 39 -20.37 -36.05 4.04
CA GLU A 39 -19.70 -34.76 4.05
C GLU A 39 -18.98 -34.47 5.37
N GLU A 40 -19.59 -34.84 6.50
CA GLU A 40 -18.97 -34.74 7.82
C GLU A 40 -17.68 -35.56 7.92
N THR A 41 -17.66 -36.79 7.39
CA THR A 41 -16.44 -37.62 7.37
C THR A 41 -15.32 -36.98 6.55
N VAL A 42 -15.66 -36.37 5.39
CA VAL A 42 -14.69 -35.66 4.55
C VAL A 42 -14.10 -34.45 5.29
N TYR A 43 -14.93 -33.66 5.98
CA TYR A 43 -14.44 -32.54 6.79
C TYR A 43 -13.51 -32.98 7.91
N ARG A 44 -13.81 -34.11 8.58
CA ARG A 44 -12.93 -34.66 9.62
C ARG A 44 -11.60 -35.12 9.06
N GLU A 45 -11.60 -35.77 7.90
CA GLU A 45 -10.39 -36.21 7.23
C GLU A 45 -9.51 -35.04 6.83
N MET A 46 -10.09 -33.99 6.21
CA MET A 46 -9.37 -32.75 5.88
C MET A 46 -8.76 -32.09 7.12
N ASN A 47 -9.53 -31.97 8.21
CA ASN A 47 -9.02 -31.41 9.47
C ASN A 47 -7.89 -32.26 10.06
N LYS A 48 -7.97 -33.58 9.94
CA LYS A 48 -6.90 -34.49 10.37
C LYS A 48 -5.62 -34.28 9.56
N SER A 49 -5.72 -34.14 8.24
CA SER A 49 -4.57 -33.83 7.37
C SER A 49 -3.95 -32.48 7.69
N ILE A 50 -4.76 -31.46 8.00
CA ILE A 50 -4.26 -30.14 8.44
C ILE A 50 -3.54 -30.26 9.78
N GLY A 51 -4.07 -31.05 10.72
CA GLY A 51 -3.44 -31.28 12.02
C GLY A 51 -2.12 -32.06 11.97
N GLN A 52 -1.83 -32.74 10.86
CA GLN A 52 -0.54 -33.42 10.63
C GLN A 52 0.55 -32.47 10.11
N LEU A 53 0.19 -31.25 9.71
CA LEU A 53 1.18 -30.28 9.27
C LEU A 53 2.06 -29.86 10.45
N PRO A 54 3.38 -29.71 10.23
CA PRO A 54 4.28 -29.24 11.27
C PRO A 54 3.88 -27.82 11.70
N ASN A 55 3.83 -27.60 13.01
CA ASN A 55 3.62 -26.26 13.55
C ASN A 55 4.90 -25.44 13.33
N PHE A 56 4.82 -24.45 12.45
CA PHE A 56 5.92 -23.51 12.25
C PHE A 56 5.81 -22.38 13.27
N THR A 57 6.84 -22.24 14.10
CA THR A 57 7.02 -21.05 14.92
C THR A 57 7.70 -19.98 14.06
N VAL A 58 7.09 -18.81 14.02
CA VAL A 58 7.66 -17.65 13.31
C VAL A 58 8.86 -17.15 14.12
N SER A 59 9.97 -16.80 13.45
CA SER A 59 11.13 -16.19 14.12
C SER A 59 10.73 -14.89 14.81
N GLY A 60 11.27 -14.60 16.00
CA GLY A 60 10.96 -13.38 16.76
C GLY A 60 11.14 -12.08 15.95
N ASP A 61 12.12 -12.06 15.05
CA ASP A 61 12.45 -10.91 14.21
C ASP A 61 11.65 -10.82 12.90
N PHE A 62 10.67 -11.70 12.67
CA PHE A 62 9.93 -11.73 11.41
C PHE A 62 9.21 -10.40 11.13
N ASN A 63 8.59 -9.81 12.14
CA ASN A 63 7.83 -8.58 11.97
C ASN A 63 8.75 -7.40 11.64
N SER A 64 9.89 -7.27 12.32
CA SER A 64 10.87 -6.21 12.04
C SER A 64 11.46 -6.35 10.64
N LEU A 65 11.82 -7.56 10.21
CA LEU A 65 12.33 -7.83 8.86
C LEU A 65 11.27 -7.60 7.78
N LEU A 66 10.02 -8.00 8.03
CA LEU A 66 8.90 -7.78 7.11
C LEU A 66 8.63 -6.28 6.94
N LEU A 67 8.48 -5.54 8.04
CA LEU A 67 8.21 -4.11 8.00
C LEU A 67 9.37 -3.32 7.39
N LYS A 68 10.62 -3.70 7.69
CA LYS A 68 11.79 -3.14 7.04
C LYS A 68 11.74 -3.32 5.53
N ARG A 69 11.44 -4.54 5.06
CA ARG A 69 11.31 -4.82 3.62
C ARG A 69 10.16 -4.06 2.97
N VAL A 70 8.99 -3.98 3.63
CA VAL A 70 7.84 -3.21 3.13
C VAL A 70 8.19 -1.72 3.02
N ALA A 71 8.91 -1.18 4.00
CA ALA A 71 9.41 0.19 3.96
C ALA A 71 10.38 0.35 2.79
N ASP A 72 11.39 -0.51 2.65
CA ASP A 72 12.37 -0.42 1.57
C ASP A 72 11.72 -0.43 0.17
N GLU A 73 10.74 -1.31 -0.05
CA GLU A 73 9.99 -1.34 -1.32
C GLU A 73 9.17 -0.06 -1.56
N ARG A 74 8.48 0.45 -0.54
CA ARG A 74 7.81 1.76 -0.61
C ARG A 74 8.79 2.89 -0.98
N HIS A 75 9.99 2.88 -0.41
CA HIS A 75 11.00 3.90 -0.67
C HIS A 75 11.58 3.79 -2.09
N LYS A 76 11.74 2.59 -2.65
CA LYS A 76 12.15 2.39 -4.06
C LYS A 76 11.11 2.94 -5.03
N GLU A 77 9.83 2.67 -4.80
CA GLU A 77 8.74 3.22 -5.61
C GLU A 77 8.66 4.75 -5.52
N THR A 78 8.88 5.29 -4.32
CA THR A 78 8.80 6.74 -4.10
C THR A 78 10.01 7.44 -4.71
N ARG A 79 11.23 6.91 -4.61
CA ARG A 79 12.42 7.53 -5.21
C ARG A 79 12.33 7.60 -6.73
N THR A 80 11.84 6.56 -7.38
CA THR A 80 11.74 6.53 -8.86
C THR A 80 10.64 7.46 -9.40
N LYS A 81 9.61 7.75 -8.61
CA LYS A 81 8.48 8.61 -9.03
C LYS A 81 8.51 10.03 -8.46
N ALA A 82 9.21 10.27 -7.35
CA ALA A 82 9.25 11.57 -6.69
C ALA A 82 10.37 12.48 -7.23
N PHE A 83 11.50 11.92 -7.69
CA PHE A 83 12.63 12.72 -8.19
C PHE A 83 12.56 13.01 -9.69
N LEU A 84 11.67 12.36 -10.44
CA LEU A 84 11.41 12.72 -11.83
C LEU A 84 10.21 13.67 -11.86
N PRO A 85 10.41 14.99 -12.03
CA PRO A 85 9.27 15.89 -12.17
C PRO A 85 8.43 15.41 -13.35
N LYS A 86 7.14 15.21 -13.10
CA LYS A 86 6.16 14.72 -14.08
C LYS A 86 6.06 15.61 -15.34
N ARG A 87 6.65 16.79 -15.28
CA ARG A 87 6.88 17.71 -16.39
C ARG A 87 8.31 18.20 -16.29
N ILE A 88 9.16 17.73 -17.18
CA ILE A 88 10.42 18.41 -17.47
C ILE A 88 10.02 19.79 -17.99
N PRO A 89 10.43 20.91 -17.38
CA PRO A 89 10.18 22.21 -17.96
C PRO A 89 10.88 22.22 -19.32
N VAL A 90 10.10 22.23 -20.39
CA VAL A 90 10.60 22.40 -21.75
C VAL A 90 11.09 23.84 -21.85
N VAL A 91 12.31 24.09 -21.39
CA VAL A 91 12.99 25.35 -21.63
C VAL A 91 13.34 25.31 -23.11
N SER A 92 12.53 26.01 -23.91
CA SER A 92 12.77 26.14 -25.35
C SER A 92 14.19 26.66 -25.56
N VAL A 93 14.99 25.97 -26.38
CA VAL A 93 16.39 26.30 -26.68
C VAL A 93 16.54 27.78 -27.10
N ASN A 94 15.52 28.36 -27.72
CA ASN A 94 15.47 29.77 -28.12
C ASN A 94 15.56 30.76 -26.93
N ARG A 95 15.21 30.35 -25.71
CA ARG A 95 15.37 31.17 -24.49
C ARG A 95 16.77 31.06 -23.87
N LEU A 96 17.53 30.02 -24.21
CA LEU A 96 18.90 29.83 -23.74
C LEU A 96 19.93 30.46 -24.69
N ALA A 97 19.59 30.66 -25.96
CA ALA A 97 20.43 31.31 -26.96
C ALA A 97 21.07 32.65 -26.49
N PRO A 98 20.33 33.61 -25.90
CA PRO A 98 20.95 34.86 -25.45
C PRO A 98 21.91 34.69 -24.25
N ILE A 99 21.64 33.71 -23.37
CA ILE A 99 22.49 33.43 -22.20
C ILE A 99 23.81 32.82 -22.65
N PHE A 100 23.76 31.85 -23.58
CA PHE A 100 24.98 31.28 -24.16
C PHE A 100 25.77 32.32 -24.95
N ALA A 101 25.10 33.18 -25.73
CA ALA A 101 25.77 34.26 -26.44
C ALA A 101 26.49 35.21 -25.46
N ALA A 102 25.83 35.66 -24.39
CA ALA A 102 26.44 36.52 -23.39
C ALA A 102 27.63 35.85 -22.68
N ALA A 103 27.50 34.57 -22.31
CA ALA A 103 28.61 33.81 -21.73
C ALA A 103 29.80 33.70 -22.71
N CYS A 104 29.54 33.41 -23.99
CA CYS A 104 30.58 33.37 -25.02
C CYS A 104 31.26 34.74 -25.21
N PHE A 105 30.50 35.84 -25.15
CA PHE A 105 31.08 37.19 -25.21
C PHE A 105 31.97 37.48 -23.99
N ILE A 106 31.53 37.12 -22.78
CA ILE A 106 32.33 37.28 -21.56
C ILE A 106 33.62 36.45 -21.66
N PHE A 107 33.53 35.19 -22.08
CA PHE A 107 34.71 34.34 -22.28
C PHE A 107 35.65 34.88 -23.36
N ALA A 108 35.12 35.38 -24.49
CA ALA A 108 35.92 35.99 -25.54
C ALA A 108 36.60 37.27 -25.08
N PHE A 109 35.92 38.09 -24.26
CA PHE A 109 36.47 39.32 -23.70
C PHE A 109 37.61 39.04 -22.71
N ILE A 110 37.44 38.02 -21.87
CA ILE A 110 38.48 37.53 -20.94
C ILE A 110 39.69 37.00 -21.72
N PHE A 111 39.49 36.18 -22.76
CA PHE A 111 40.58 35.59 -23.54
C PHE A 111 41.28 36.57 -24.50
N SER A 112 40.60 37.63 -24.93
CA SER A 112 41.17 38.66 -25.82
C SER A 112 41.98 39.74 -25.09
N GLY A 113 42.25 39.57 -23.79
CA GLY A 113 43.03 40.53 -23.00
C GLY A 113 42.25 41.77 -22.57
N GLY A 114 40.91 41.76 -22.63
CA GLY A 114 40.07 42.90 -22.22
C GLY A 114 40.15 43.23 -20.72
N ILE A 115 40.82 42.39 -19.93
CA ILE A 115 41.00 42.56 -18.48
C ILE A 115 42.17 43.51 -18.17
N ASP A 116 43.12 43.71 -19.09
CA ASP A 116 44.29 44.57 -18.87
C ASP A 116 43.96 46.08 -18.91
N LEU A 117 42.75 46.46 -19.37
CA LEU A 117 42.30 47.86 -19.46
C LEU A 117 41.48 48.34 -18.25
N PHE A 118 41.14 47.46 -17.28
CA PHE A 118 40.28 47.79 -16.13
C PHE A 118 40.95 47.60 -14.77
N ILE A 119 42.26 47.32 -14.72
CA ILE A 119 43.03 47.34 -13.48
C ILE A 119 43.76 48.69 -13.36
N ASP A 120 42.98 49.77 -13.28
CA ASP A 120 43.35 50.83 -12.36
C ASP A 120 42.77 50.40 -11.01
N THR A 121 43.62 50.20 -10.02
CA THR A 121 43.22 49.90 -8.64
C THR A 121 42.84 51.19 -7.93
N PRO A 122 41.55 51.49 -7.67
CA PRO A 122 41.18 52.27 -6.52
C PRO A 122 40.95 51.32 -5.35
N GLU A 123 41.76 51.52 -4.33
CA GLU A 123 41.42 51.43 -2.91
C GLU A 123 40.42 50.35 -2.49
N THR A 124 40.95 49.38 -1.74
CA THR A 124 40.20 48.44 -0.92
C THR A 124 39.05 49.13 -0.18
N PRO A 125 37.78 48.80 -0.47
CA PRO A 125 36.70 49.16 0.44
C PRO A 125 36.91 48.37 1.72
N SER A 126 37.10 49.10 2.82
CA SER A 126 37.05 48.55 4.18
C SER A 126 35.77 47.74 4.32
N TYR A 127 35.92 46.43 4.57
CA TYR A 127 34.83 45.56 4.91
C TYR A 127 34.17 46.12 6.19
N VAL A 128 32.97 46.65 6.04
CA VAL A 128 32.06 46.75 7.18
C VAL A 128 31.71 45.30 7.50
N THR A 129 32.18 44.80 8.64
CA THR A 129 31.65 43.58 9.23
C THR A 129 30.20 43.85 9.62
N THR A 130 29.29 43.75 8.65
CA THR A 130 27.89 43.46 8.97
C THR A 130 27.90 42.08 9.58
N GLU A 131 27.85 42.06 10.90
CA GLU A 131 27.41 40.94 11.73
C GLU A 131 26.28 40.25 10.96
N LEU A 132 26.55 39.02 10.53
CA LEU A 132 25.61 38.23 9.74
C LEU A 132 24.37 38.05 10.61
N ASP A 133 23.32 38.81 10.32
CA ASP A 133 22.05 38.70 11.02
C ASP A 133 21.48 37.30 10.73
N ASN A 134 21.75 36.39 11.66
CA ASN A 134 21.33 34.99 11.62
C ASN A 134 19.80 34.84 11.81
N SER A 135 19.02 35.92 11.71
CA SER A 135 17.56 35.95 11.75
C SER A 135 16.90 34.97 10.77
N TYR A 136 17.56 34.61 9.65
CA TYR A 136 17.05 33.61 8.72
C TYR A 136 17.27 32.15 9.13
N MET A 137 18.08 31.85 10.16
CA MET A 137 18.23 30.47 10.67
C MET A 137 17.13 30.06 11.66
N THR A 138 16.31 31.00 12.16
CA THR A 138 15.22 30.71 13.11
C THR A 138 13.82 30.86 12.54
N VAL A 139 13.67 31.19 11.25
CA VAL A 139 12.36 31.15 10.58
C VAL A 139 12.04 29.70 10.20
N GLN A 140 11.68 28.89 11.20
CA GLN A 140 10.76 27.80 10.91
C GLN A 140 9.39 28.44 10.61
N PRO A 141 8.75 28.15 9.47
CA PRO A 141 7.41 28.63 9.20
C PRO A 141 6.46 28.02 10.23
N GLU A 142 6.17 28.78 11.28
CA GLU A 142 5.25 28.46 12.37
C GLU A 142 3.86 28.01 11.87
N TRP A 143 3.49 28.41 10.64
CA TRP A 143 2.24 28.08 9.99
C TRP A 143 2.16 26.67 9.39
N GLU A 144 3.28 25.95 9.17
CA GLU A 144 3.25 24.53 8.76
C GLU A 144 3.36 23.60 9.97
N PHE A 145 4.27 23.89 10.91
CA PHE A 145 4.43 23.09 12.12
C PHE A 145 3.17 23.09 12.99
N ASN A 146 2.54 24.26 13.22
CA ASN A 146 1.30 24.31 14.00
C ASN A 146 0.14 23.58 13.30
N LYS A 147 0.10 23.52 11.96
CA LYS A 147 -0.91 22.73 11.25
C LYS A 147 -0.67 21.24 11.41
N GLU A 148 0.57 20.79 11.37
CA GLU A 148 0.93 19.38 11.57
C GLU A 148 0.73 18.94 13.03
N VAL A 149 1.12 19.77 14.00
CA VAL A 149 0.90 19.53 15.43
C VAL A 149 -0.60 19.59 15.78
N ALA A 150 -1.37 20.52 15.21
CA ALA A 150 -2.83 20.55 15.38
C ALA A 150 -3.52 19.33 14.74
N ARG A 151 -2.96 18.79 13.66
CA ARG A 151 -3.45 17.55 13.04
C ARG A 151 -3.11 16.32 13.89
N ALA A 152 -1.88 16.25 14.42
CA ALA A 152 -1.41 15.17 15.27
C ALA A 152 -2.20 15.10 16.60
N THR A 153 -2.46 16.24 17.22
CA THR A 153 -3.26 16.36 18.45
C THR A 153 -4.72 15.95 18.23
N ARG A 154 -5.34 16.32 17.10
CA ARG A 154 -6.69 15.81 16.74
C ARG A 154 -6.72 14.31 16.55
N ILE A 155 -5.71 13.73 15.91
CA ILE A 155 -5.64 12.27 15.70
C ILE A 155 -5.52 11.55 17.04
N ASN A 156 -4.67 12.02 17.95
CA ASN A 156 -4.55 11.46 19.31
C ASN A 156 -5.86 11.59 20.11
N GLY A 157 -6.57 12.71 19.98
CA GLY A 157 -7.90 12.88 20.59
C GLY A 157 -8.94 11.89 20.07
N LEU A 158 -8.99 11.68 18.75
CA LEU A 158 -9.86 10.67 18.12
C LEU A 158 -9.48 9.25 18.54
N MET A 159 -8.19 8.94 18.63
CA MET A 159 -7.69 7.63 19.06
C MET A 159 -8.11 7.33 20.50
N ASN A 160 -8.02 8.32 21.40
CA ASN A 160 -8.48 8.20 22.78
C ASN A 160 -10.01 8.10 22.89
N GLN A 161 -10.76 8.80 22.05
CA GLN A 161 -12.22 8.66 21.99
C GLN A 161 -12.65 7.28 21.47
N LEU A 162 -11.97 6.73 20.46
CA LEU A 162 -12.23 5.38 19.95
C LEU A 162 -11.81 4.29 20.95
N SER A 163 -10.70 4.50 21.66
CA SER A 163 -10.23 3.63 22.75
C SER A 163 -11.24 3.57 23.89
N ASN A 164 -11.79 4.73 24.29
CA ASN A 164 -12.78 4.84 25.36
C ASN A 164 -14.21 4.48 24.92
N GLN A 165 -14.47 4.37 23.61
CA GLN A 165 -15.73 3.86 23.02
C GLN A 165 -15.59 2.40 22.59
N SER A 166 -14.80 1.59 23.29
CA SER A 166 -14.78 0.12 23.17
C SER A 166 -16.10 -0.50 23.69
N SER A 167 -17.20 -0.12 23.04
CA SER A 167 -18.53 -0.71 23.07
C SER A 167 -19.12 -0.53 21.67
N PHE A 168 -18.62 -1.32 20.72
CA PHE A 168 -18.98 -1.37 19.29
C PHE A 168 -20.43 -1.88 19.02
N GLY A 169 -21.41 -1.55 19.87
CA GLY A 169 -22.77 -2.11 19.81
C GLY A 169 -23.88 -1.18 19.30
N SER A 170 -23.68 0.14 19.20
CA SER A 170 -24.81 1.09 19.09
C SER A 170 -24.90 1.91 17.78
N LEU A 171 -23.83 2.01 16.98
CA LEU A 171 -23.83 2.88 15.80
C LEU A 171 -24.49 2.29 14.53
N ALA A 172 -24.94 1.03 14.56
CA ALA A 172 -25.69 0.44 13.45
C ALA A 172 -27.16 0.92 13.34
N SER A 173 -27.68 1.62 14.36
CA SER A 173 -29.08 2.06 14.42
C SER A 173 -29.35 3.45 13.84
N SER A 174 -28.31 4.27 13.63
CA SER A 174 -28.49 5.70 13.34
C SER A 174 -28.32 6.09 11.87
N ALA A 175 -27.85 5.18 11.01
CA ALA A 175 -27.59 5.48 9.60
C ALA A 175 -28.69 4.97 8.63
N ARG A 176 -29.88 4.61 9.15
CA ARG A 176 -30.96 4.00 8.36
C ARG A 176 -32.23 4.85 8.25
N ARG A 177 -32.09 6.19 8.22
CA ARG A 177 -33.17 7.12 7.80
C ARG A 177 -32.55 8.36 7.17
N ASN A 178 -32.55 8.41 5.85
CA ASN A 178 -32.85 9.56 5.00
C ASN A 178 -32.07 9.48 3.67
N ASN A 179 -32.80 9.80 2.60
CA ASN A 179 -32.36 10.04 1.23
C ASN A 179 -32.25 8.82 0.31
N PHE A 180 -33.45 8.31 -0.01
CA PHE A 180 -33.83 8.05 -1.40
C PHE A 180 -33.76 9.37 -2.18
N GLN A 181 -32.87 9.48 -3.17
CA GLN A 181 -33.14 10.04 -4.52
C GLN A 181 -31.84 10.30 -5.31
N SER A 182 -31.79 9.73 -6.51
CA SER A 182 -30.89 10.05 -7.64
C SER A 182 -29.40 9.69 -7.42
N LEU A 183 -28.64 9.05 -8.30
CA LEU A 183 -28.69 8.94 -9.75
C LEU A 183 -28.20 7.53 -10.16
N TYR A 184 -29.01 6.80 -10.92
CA TYR A 184 -28.52 5.66 -11.69
C TYR A 184 -27.69 6.19 -12.86
N ARG A 185 -26.36 6.13 -12.76
CA ARG A 185 -25.48 6.20 -13.93
C ARG A 185 -24.74 4.88 -14.04
N ALA A 186 -25.29 4.00 -14.87
CA ALA A 186 -24.71 2.73 -15.26
C ALA A 186 -23.30 2.95 -15.83
N ARG A 187 -22.28 2.36 -15.19
CA ARG A 187 -21.02 2.03 -15.85
C ARG A 187 -21.09 0.56 -16.24
N GLN A 188 -21.30 0.35 -17.53
CA GLN A 188 -21.15 -0.92 -18.21
C GLN A 188 -19.69 -1.40 -18.06
N PHE A 189 -19.51 -2.58 -17.45
CA PHE A 189 -18.28 -3.34 -17.57
C PHE A 189 -18.38 -4.20 -18.84
N PRO A 190 -17.40 -4.18 -19.76
CA PRO A 190 -17.38 -5.13 -20.87
C PRO A 190 -17.02 -6.55 -20.38
N PRO A 191 -17.57 -7.61 -21.01
CA PRO A 191 -17.25 -8.98 -20.66
C PRO A 191 -15.85 -9.37 -21.17
N MET A 192 -14.95 -9.74 -20.27
CA MET A 192 -13.71 -10.43 -20.62
C MET A 192 -14.03 -11.86 -21.02
N ILE A 193 -13.92 -12.12 -22.33
CA ILE A 193 -14.03 -13.42 -22.97
C ILE A 193 -12.88 -14.31 -22.51
N ARG A 194 -13.24 -15.55 -22.15
CA ARG A 194 -12.34 -16.66 -21.81
C ARG A 194 -11.48 -17.05 -23.01
N ALA A 195 -10.19 -17.29 -22.76
CA ALA A 195 -9.39 -18.24 -23.52
C ALA A 195 -8.35 -18.88 -22.59
N PHE A 196 -8.66 -20.08 -22.08
CA PHE A 196 -7.67 -21.00 -21.49
C PHE A 196 -7.27 -21.97 -22.60
N PRO A 197 -6.02 -21.97 -23.09
CA PRO A 197 -5.53 -23.06 -23.91
C PRO A 197 -5.22 -24.27 -23.01
N TYR A 198 -5.88 -25.37 -23.35
CA TYR A 198 -5.70 -26.73 -22.88
C TYR A 198 -4.22 -27.13 -23.05
N LEU A 199 -3.51 -27.46 -21.97
CA LEU A 199 -2.25 -28.21 -22.06
C LEU A 199 -2.62 -29.67 -22.28
N GLN A 200 -2.51 -30.08 -23.53
CA GLN A 200 -2.72 -31.44 -24.01
C GLN A 200 -1.58 -32.34 -23.53
N SER A 201 -1.96 -33.42 -22.86
CA SER A 201 -1.10 -34.54 -22.48
C SER A 201 -0.52 -35.23 -23.72
N ASN A 202 0.80 -35.18 -23.89
CA ASN A 202 1.52 -36.08 -24.80
C ASN A 202 1.90 -37.35 -24.03
N SER A 203 1.12 -38.41 -24.25
CA SER A 203 1.51 -39.81 -24.09
C SER A 203 1.94 -40.36 -25.44
N ASN A 204 2.98 -41.22 -25.45
CA ASN A 204 3.70 -41.88 -26.57
C ASN A 204 5.07 -41.21 -26.80
N GLU A 205 6.24 -41.86 -26.78
CA GLU A 205 6.64 -43.22 -27.15
C GLU A 205 8.01 -43.51 -26.50
N GLY A 206 8.33 -44.79 -26.23
CA GLY A 206 9.65 -45.16 -25.70
C GLY A 206 9.82 -46.64 -25.38
N VAL A 207 9.40 -47.49 -26.31
CA VAL A 207 9.66 -48.94 -26.34
C VAL A 207 11.10 -49.18 -26.86
N ASN A 208 11.79 -50.15 -26.27
CA ASN A 208 12.97 -50.90 -26.76
C ASN A 208 14.41 -50.32 -26.71
N ASN A 209 15.23 -50.88 -25.81
CA ASN A 209 16.54 -51.53 -26.09
C ASN A 209 17.02 -52.17 -24.77
N SER A 210 17.12 -53.49 -24.57
CA SER A 210 18.03 -54.48 -25.18
C SER A 210 19.52 -54.25 -24.87
N ARG A 211 19.99 -54.69 -23.70
CA ARG A 211 21.08 -55.68 -23.49
C ARG A 211 21.42 -55.84 -22.02
#